data_AF-A0ABC9VPL4-F1
#
_entry.id   AF-A0ABC9VPL4-F1
#
_cell.length_a   1.000
_cell.length_b   1.000
_cell.length_c   1.000
_cell.angle_alpha   90.00
_cell.angle_beta   90.00
_cell.angle_gamma   90.00
#
_symmetry.space_group_name_H-M   'P 1'
#
loop_
_entity.id
_entity.type
_entity.pdbx_description
1 polymer ?
#
loop_
_entity_poly.entity_id
_entity_poly.type
_entity_poly.pdbx_seq_one_letter_code
_entity_poly.pdbx_strand_id
1 'polypeptide(L)'
;MLAINKNEILNWPGGKFTPKVDHTGIYPRPEKPLPISLATGGSPASTIRAAEMGLPIVYAIIGGKMEHFAPLIKLYKAVTERTGQDLSKMPIAAHSWG
;
A
#
# COMPACT_ATOMS: atom_id res chain seq x y z
N MET A 1 4.11 -10.85 0.48
CA MET A 1 4.41 -10.06 -0.74
C MET A 1 5.40 -8.92 -0.48
N LEU A 2 5.12 -7.94 0.40
CA LEU A 2 6.06 -6.83 0.69
C LEU A 2 7.45 -7.31 1.16
N ALA A 3 7.51 -8.34 2.01
CA ALA A 3 8.77 -8.90 2.49
C ALA A 3 9.62 -9.50 1.36
N ILE A 4 9.00 -10.13 0.37
CA ILE A 4 9.67 -10.72 -0.80
C ILE A 4 10.24 -9.63 -1.70
N ASN A 5 9.50 -8.51 -1.86
CA ASN A 5 9.98 -7.39 -2.65
C ASN A 5 11.20 -6.72 -2.02
N LYS A 6 11.21 -6.60 -0.68
CA LYS A 6 12.32 -5.98 0.08
C LYS A 6 13.55 -6.87 0.23
N ASN A 7 13.36 -8.18 0.39
CA ASN A 7 14.43 -9.11 0.73
C ASN A 7 14.58 -10.20 -0.32
N GLU A 8 15.83 -10.51 -0.69
CA GLU A 8 16.16 -11.66 -1.52
C GLU A 8 15.93 -12.98 -0.77
N ILE A 9 16.45 -13.05 0.46
CA ILE A 9 16.26 -14.18 1.36
C ILE A 9 15.03 -13.90 2.23
N LEU A 10 14.00 -14.70 2.04
CA LEU A 10 12.76 -14.59 2.81
C LEU A 10 12.85 -15.43 4.08
N ASN A 11 12.59 -14.77 5.20
CA ASN A 11 12.21 -15.42 6.45
C ASN A 11 10.79 -14.97 6.79
N TRP A 12 9.82 -15.87 6.65
CA TRP A 12 8.40 -15.60 6.85
C TRP A 12 7.83 -16.57 7.89
N PRO A 13 7.27 -16.09 9.01
CA PRO A 13 6.81 -16.94 10.10
C PRO A 13 5.60 -17.81 9.74
N GLY A 14 4.93 -17.53 8.62
CA GLY A 14 3.66 -18.12 8.26
C GLY A 14 2.48 -17.35 8.86
N GLY A 15 1.27 -17.77 8.52
CA GLY A 15 0.04 -17.16 8.99
C GLY A 15 -1.18 -17.92 8.51
N LYS A 16 -2.37 -17.34 8.72
CA LYS A 16 -3.65 -17.99 8.38
C LYS A 16 -3.73 -18.52 6.93
N PHE A 17 -3.11 -17.83 6.00
CA PHE A 17 -3.22 -18.11 4.55
C PHE A 17 -1.88 -18.45 3.89
N THR A 18 -0.78 -18.51 4.64
CA THR A 18 0.55 -18.68 4.07
C THR A 18 1.37 -19.63 4.94
N PRO A 19 2.06 -20.62 4.36
CA PRO A 19 2.97 -21.46 5.13
C PRO A 19 4.18 -20.65 5.64
N LYS A 20 4.87 -21.20 6.62
CA LYS A 20 6.18 -20.71 7.06
C LYS A 20 7.19 -20.88 5.92
N VAL A 21 8.10 -19.92 5.77
CA VAL A 21 9.23 -19.99 4.85
C VAL A 21 10.48 -19.64 5.62
N ASP A 22 11.42 -20.58 5.70
CA ASP A 22 12.65 -20.44 6.46
C ASP A 22 13.83 -20.15 5.53
N HIS A 23 14.41 -18.95 5.66
CA HIS A 23 15.65 -18.52 4.99
C HIS A 23 15.78 -18.97 3.53
N THR A 24 14.72 -18.75 2.74
CA THR A 24 14.67 -19.22 1.35
C THR A 24 14.86 -18.06 0.38
N GLY A 25 15.78 -18.20 -0.57
CA GLY A 25 15.99 -17.22 -1.64
C GLY A 25 14.85 -17.23 -2.66
N ILE A 26 14.31 -16.05 -3.00
CA ILE A 26 13.23 -15.90 -3.97
C ILE A 26 13.77 -15.33 -5.28
N TYR A 27 13.73 -16.14 -6.34
CA TYR A 27 14.31 -15.83 -7.65
C TYR A 27 13.29 -16.01 -8.79
N PRO A 28 13.48 -15.31 -9.93
CA PRO A 28 14.52 -14.30 -10.19
C PRO A 28 14.28 -12.97 -9.44
N ARG A 29 15.34 -12.16 -9.26
CA ARG A 29 15.24 -10.83 -8.65
C ARG A 29 15.00 -9.74 -9.70
N PRO A 30 14.11 -8.78 -9.44
CA PRO A 30 14.01 -7.60 -10.27
C PRO A 30 15.21 -6.67 -10.03
N GLU A 31 15.62 -5.92 -11.04
CA GLU A 31 16.73 -4.95 -10.93
C GLU A 31 16.43 -3.81 -9.95
N LYS A 32 15.15 -3.47 -9.78
CA LYS A 32 14.66 -2.44 -8.86
C LYS A 32 13.47 -2.97 -8.08
N PRO A 33 13.22 -2.49 -6.85
CA PRO A 33 12.04 -2.87 -6.09
C PRO A 33 10.76 -2.63 -6.89
N LEU A 34 9.85 -3.61 -6.90
CA LEU A 34 8.59 -3.49 -7.61
C LEU A 34 7.72 -2.41 -6.94
N PRO A 35 7.09 -1.51 -7.71
CA PRO A 35 6.13 -0.57 -7.14
C PRO A 35 4.89 -1.34 -6.67
N ILE A 36 4.53 -1.19 -5.39
CA ILE A 36 3.36 -1.84 -4.79
C ILE A 36 2.46 -0.75 -4.21
N SER A 37 1.20 -0.71 -4.64
CA SER A 37 0.20 0.24 -4.15
C SER A 37 -0.97 -0.49 -3.50
N LEU A 38 -1.61 0.13 -2.49
CA LEU A 38 -2.81 -0.39 -1.86
C LEU A 38 -4.05 0.21 -2.52
N ALA A 39 -4.92 -0.62 -3.08
CA ALA A 39 -6.20 -0.18 -3.63
C ALA A 39 -7.31 -0.20 -2.56
N THR A 40 -8.18 0.82 -2.56
CA THR A 40 -9.35 0.89 -1.67
C THR A 40 -10.55 1.52 -2.35
N GLY A 41 -11.76 1.07 -2.02
CA GLY A 41 -13.01 1.70 -2.45
C GLY A 41 -13.41 2.95 -1.66
N GLY A 42 -12.54 3.45 -0.78
CA GLY A 42 -12.80 4.65 0.04
C GLY A 42 -13.05 4.38 1.53
N SER A 43 -12.54 3.27 2.09
CA SER A 43 -12.62 3.02 3.53
C SER A 43 -11.59 3.86 4.31
N PRO A 44 -11.99 4.58 5.37
CA PRO A 44 -11.04 5.27 6.26
C PRO A 44 -10.00 4.32 6.87
N ALA A 45 -10.41 3.12 7.28
CA ALA A 45 -9.51 2.14 7.90
C ALA A 45 -8.42 1.67 6.92
N SER A 46 -8.78 1.40 5.67
CA SER A 46 -7.80 1.07 4.62
C SER A 46 -6.86 2.23 4.33
N THR A 47 -7.39 3.46 4.36
CA THR A 47 -6.63 4.69 4.12
C THR A 47 -5.56 4.93 5.17
N ILE A 48 -5.94 4.83 6.46
CA ILE A 48 -5.01 4.95 7.59
C ILE A 48 -3.93 3.88 7.49
N ARG A 49 -4.32 2.63 7.24
CA ARG A 49 -3.37 1.52 7.11
C ARG A 49 -2.35 1.74 5.99
N ALA A 50 -2.77 2.22 4.82
CA ALA A 50 -1.85 2.53 3.73
C ALA A 50 -0.85 3.63 4.12
N ALA A 51 -1.33 4.68 4.81
CA ALA A 51 -0.50 5.77 5.29
C ALA A 51 0.53 5.32 6.34
N GLU A 52 0.12 4.51 7.31
CA GLU A 52 1.00 3.94 8.34
C GLU A 52 2.08 3.02 7.74
N MET A 53 1.72 2.28 6.70
CA MET A 53 2.65 1.38 6.00
C MET A 53 3.58 2.10 5.02
N GLY A 54 3.44 3.42 4.82
CA GLY A 54 4.23 4.18 3.85
C GLY A 54 3.97 3.74 2.40
N LEU A 55 2.77 3.24 2.09
CA LEU A 55 2.43 2.71 0.77
C LEU A 55 1.65 3.73 -0.06
N PRO A 56 1.95 3.84 -1.38
CA PRO A 56 1.07 4.52 -2.32
C PRO A 56 -0.36 3.96 -2.26
N ILE A 57 -1.35 4.80 -2.54
CA ILE A 57 -2.77 4.45 -2.43
C ILE A 57 -3.50 4.72 -3.74
N VAL A 58 -4.40 3.80 -4.11
CA VAL A 58 -5.26 3.92 -5.29
C VAL A 58 -6.72 3.88 -4.84
N TYR A 59 -7.48 4.94 -5.09
CA TYR A 59 -8.91 4.99 -4.82
C TYR A 59 -9.72 4.50 -6.02
N ALA A 60 -10.55 3.49 -5.81
CA ALA A 60 -11.56 3.09 -6.77
C ALA A 60 -12.83 3.93 -6.53
N ILE A 61 -13.14 4.82 -7.48
CA ILE A 61 -14.33 5.67 -7.47
C ILE A 61 -15.36 5.03 -8.39
N ILE A 62 -16.20 4.17 -7.82
CA ILE A 62 -17.27 3.44 -8.52
C ILE A 62 -18.59 4.14 -8.21
N GLY A 63 -18.91 5.18 -8.98
CA GLY A 63 -20.08 6.03 -8.78
C GLY A 63 -19.92 7.05 -7.64
N GLY A 64 -20.70 8.13 -7.71
CA GLY A 64 -20.61 9.26 -6.79
C GLY A 64 -19.63 10.34 -7.22
N LYS A 65 -19.51 11.37 -6.38
CA LYS A 65 -18.73 12.59 -6.65
C LYS A 65 -17.29 12.44 -6.13
N MET A 66 -16.30 12.83 -6.94
CA MET A 66 -14.88 12.75 -6.57
C MET A 66 -14.57 13.52 -5.29
N GLU A 67 -15.31 14.60 -5.03
CA GLU A 67 -15.20 15.45 -3.85
C GLU A 67 -15.43 14.67 -2.54
N HIS A 68 -16.19 13.58 -2.57
CA HIS A 68 -16.42 12.74 -1.39
C HIS A 68 -15.15 12.02 -0.92
N PHE A 69 -14.13 11.89 -1.76
CA PHE A 69 -12.84 11.30 -1.41
C PHE A 69 -11.85 12.31 -0.82
N ALA A 70 -12.14 13.62 -0.90
CA ALA A 70 -11.27 14.66 -0.36
C ALA A 70 -10.97 14.49 1.14
N PRO A 71 -11.94 14.14 2.01
CA PRO A 71 -11.66 13.85 3.42
C PRO A 71 -10.70 12.67 3.62
N LEU A 72 -10.79 11.63 2.78
CA LEU A 72 -9.89 10.47 2.85
C LEU A 72 -8.47 10.82 2.43
N ILE A 73 -8.32 11.64 1.39
CA ILE A 73 -7.02 12.15 0.97
C ILE A 73 -6.39 13.01 2.08
N LYS A 74 -7.17 13.86 2.74
CA LYS A 74 -6.71 14.64 3.91
C LYS A 74 -6.26 13.73 5.05
N LEU A 75 -7.06 12.71 5.36
CA LEU A 75 -6.74 11.72 6.39
C LEU A 75 -5.46 10.97 6.07
N TYR A 76 -5.28 10.52 4.83
CA TYR A 76 -4.07 9.85 4.37
C TYR A 76 -2.84 10.73 4.63
N LYS A 77 -2.85 11.97 4.14
CA LYS A 77 -1.72 12.91 4.32
C LYS A 77 -1.41 13.18 5.79
N ALA A 78 -2.43 13.44 6.60
CA ALA A 78 -2.26 13.71 8.03
C ALA A 78 -1.65 12.52 8.78
N VAL A 79 -2.05 11.28 8.44
CA VAL A 79 -1.45 10.09 9.04
C VAL A 79 -0.02 9.88 8.55
N THR A 80 0.25 10.07 7.26
CA THR A 80 1.60 9.95 6.68
C THR A 80 2.58 10.91 7.33
N GLU A 81 2.18 12.17 7.55
CA GLU A 81 2.99 13.16 8.27
C GLU A 81 3.25 12.74 9.72
N ARG A 82 2.21 12.27 10.43
CA ARG A 82 2.34 11.84 11.83
C ARG A 82 3.22 10.60 11.99
N THR A 83 3.26 9.71 11.01
CA THR A 83 4.11 8.51 11.04
C THR A 83 5.51 8.75 10.48
N GLY A 84 5.84 9.98 10.08
CA GLY A 84 7.16 10.35 9.56
C GLY A 84 7.47 9.77 8.19
N GLN A 85 6.44 9.37 7.44
CA GLN A 85 6.59 8.80 6.10
C GLN A 85 6.74 9.92 5.06
N ASP A 86 7.47 9.61 3.98
CA ASP A 86 7.77 10.58 2.93
C ASP A 86 6.65 10.61 1.88
N LEU A 87 5.78 11.61 1.97
CA LEU A 87 4.66 11.81 1.04
C LEU A 87 5.10 11.90 -0.44
N SER A 88 6.33 12.35 -0.72
CA SER A 88 6.81 12.47 -2.11
C SER A 88 6.98 11.11 -2.80
N LYS A 89 7.14 10.03 -2.03
CA LYS A 89 7.28 8.65 -2.51
C LYS A 89 5.96 7.88 -2.54
N MET A 90 4.86 8.54 -2.17
CA MET A 90 3.57 7.92 -1.90
C MET A 90 2.48 8.53 -2.80
N PRO A 91 2.54 8.28 -4.13
CA PRO A 91 1.55 8.82 -5.04
C PRO A 91 0.13 8.36 -4.67
N ILE A 92 -0.81 9.28 -4.82
CA ILE A 92 -2.24 9.05 -4.66
C ILE A 92 -2.84 8.98 -6.05
N ALA A 93 -3.34 7.81 -6.43
CA ALA A 93 -4.03 7.62 -7.70
C ALA A 93 -5.53 7.43 -7.47
N ALA A 94 -6.32 7.74 -8.49
CA ALA A 94 -7.73 7.42 -8.53
C ALA A 94 -8.04 6.71 -9.85
N HIS A 95 -8.83 5.66 -9.78
CA HIS A 95 -9.47 5.06 -10.94
C HIS A 95 -10.95 5.34 -10.84
N SER A 96 -11.49 6.06 -11.83
CA SER A 96 -12.91 6.39 -11.89
C SER A 96 -13.48 5.92 -13.21
N TRP A 97 -14.69 5.38 -13.15
CA TRP A 97 -15.46 4.99 -14.33
C TRP A 97 -16.72 5.87 -14.34
N GLY A 98 -16.74 6.89 -15.20
CA GLY A 98 -17.77 7.91 -15.25
C GLY A 98 -17.27 9.23 -15.83
#